data_AF-A0A8S3B4U5-F1
#
_entry.id   AF-A0A8S3B4U5-F1
#
_cell.length_a   1.000
_cell.length_b   1.000
_cell.length_c   1.000
_cell.angle_alpha   90.00
_cell.angle_beta   90.00
_cell.angle_gamma   90.00
#
_symmetry.space_group_name_H-M   'P 1'
#
loop_
_entity.id
_entity.type
_entity.pdbx_description
1 polymer ?
#
loop_
_entity_poly.entity_id
_entity_poly.type
_entity_poly.pdbx_seq_one_letter_code
_entity_poly.pdbx_strand_id
1 'polypeptide(L)' 'NHHLPNAALLAKELRLNGGQARFVFTTHPWILLEFFDNIAQCTNERPNRTTIELVTDAIKQGDITWHAHAFSMFIPMMDK' A
#
# COMPACT_ATOMS: atom_id res chain seq x y z
N ASN A 1 -7.69 0.81 -7.27
CA ASN A 1 -7.81 1.88 -6.26
C ASN A 1 -8.55 1.51 -4.96
N HIS A 2 -8.70 0.24 -4.60
CA HIS A 2 -9.49 -0.14 -3.42
C HIS A 2 -8.64 -0.63 -2.24
N HIS A 3 -7.57 -1.40 -2.50
CA HIS A 3 -6.86 -2.09 -1.43
C HIS A 3 -6.02 -1.18 -0.52
N LEU A 4 -5.22 -0.27 -1.09
CA LEU A 4 -4.44 0.70 -0.30
C LEU A 4 -5.34 1.60 0.58
N PRO A 5 -6.44 2.19 0.05
CA PRO A 5 -7.37 2.96 0.87
C PRO A 5 -8.07 2.13 1.94
N ASN A 6 -8.52 0.91 1.62
CA ASN A 6 -9.18 0.05 2.59
C ASN A 6 -8.22 -0.36 3.72
N ALA A 7 -6.95 -0.63 3.41
CA ALA A 7 -5.91 -0.87 4.41
C ALA A 7 -5.71 0.33 5.34
N ALA A 8 -5.67 1.54 4.78
CA ALA A 8 -5.57 2.79 5.56
C ALA A 8 -6.81 3.00 6.47
N LEU A 9 -8.02 2.74 5.96
CA LEU A 9 -9.26 2.84 6.74
C LEU A 9 -9.27 1.85 7.90
N LEU A 10 -8.93 0.58 7.63
CA LEU A 10 -8.89 -0.46 8.66
C LEU A 10 -7.87 -0.13 9.76
N ALA A 11 -6.67 0.33 9.38
CA ALA A 11 -5.65 0.75 10.35
C ALA A 11 -6.15 1.91 11.23
N LYS A 12 -6.78 2.91 10.61
CA LYS A 12 -7.35 4.06 11.30
C LYS A 12 -8.45 3.65 12.26
N GLU A 13 -9.37 2.80 11.82
CA GLU A 13 -10.47 2.29 12.64
C GLU A 13 -9.95 1.54 13.87
N LEU A 14 -9.02 0.59 13.68
CA LEU A 14 -8.44 -0.17 14.78
C LEU A 14 -7.73 0.71 15.81
N ARG A 15 -7.03 1.74 15.36
CA ARG A 15 -6.40 2.72 16.25
C ARG A 15 -7.43 3.54 17.04
N LEU A 16 -8.47 4.05 16.36
CA LEU A 16 -9.49 4.88 17.00
C LEU A 16 -10.36 4.09 17.98
N ASN A 17 -10.56 2.80 17.73
CA ASN A 17 -11.29 1.89 18.62
C ASN A 17 -10.49 1.51 19.88
N GLY A 18 -9.25 2.00 20.04
CA GLY A 18 -8.46 1.86 21.27
C GLY A 18 -7.96 0.44 21.55
N GLY A 19 -7.97 -0.44 20.55
CA GLY A 19 -7.43 -1.79 20.68
C GLY A 19 -5.91 -1.80 20.87
N GLN A 20 -5.37 -2.84 21.52
CA GLN A 20 -3.91 -3.00 21.66
C GLN A 20 -3.22 -3.44 20.36
N ALA A 21 -3.97 -4.05 19.43
CA ALA A 21 -3.43 -4.53 18.17
C ALA A 21 -3.29 -3.38 17.15
N ARG A 22 -2.18 -3.36 16.42
CA ARG A 22 -1.97 -2.48 15.27
C ARG A 22 -2.02 -3.29 13.99
N PHE A 23 -2.75 -2.79 13.00
CA PHE A 23 -2.70 -3.32 11.64
C PHE A 23 -1.66 -2.53 10.84
N VAL A 24 -0.68 -3.25 10.28
CA VAL A 24 0.34 -2.71 9.40
C VAL A 24 0.27 -3.43 8.07
N PHE A 25 0.07 -2.68 6.99
CA PHE A 25 0.01 -3.20 5.63
C PHE A 25 1.33 -2.96 4.92
N THR A 26 2.10 -4.02 4.71
CA THR A 26 3.36 -3.96 3.95
C THR A 26 3.10 -4.26 2.47
N THR A 27 3.56 -3.38 1.60
CA THR A 27 3.41 -3.50 0.14
C THR A 27 4.75 -3.42 -0.60
N HIS A 28 4.71 -3.58 -1.92
CA HIS A 28 5.86 -3.34 -2.77
C HIS A 28 5.97 -1.84 -3.14
N PRO A 29 7.19 -1.28 -3.24
CA PRO A 29 7.36 0.14 -3.62
C PRO A 29 6.67 0.52 -4.92
N TRP A 30 6.69 -0.37 -5.92
CA TRP A 30 6.07 -0.12 -7.22
C TRP A 30 4.55 0.05 -7.15
N ILE A 31 3.87 -0.56 -6.16
CA ILE A 31 2.43 -0.37 -5.94
C ILE A 31 2.15 1.04 -5.46
N LEU A 32 3.02 1.62 -4.64
CA LEU A 32 2.89 3.01 -4.18
C LEU A 32 3.11 3.97 -5.35
N LEU A 33 4.15 3.72 -6.16
CA LEU A 33 4.42 4.50 -7.38
C LEU A 33 3.26 4.43 -8.38
N GLU A 34 2.65 3.25 -8.56
CA GLU A 34 1.46 3.14 -9.40
C GLU A 34 0.28 3.92 -8.82
N PHE A 35 0.04 3.79 -7.51
CA PHE A 35 -1.08 4.46 -6.84
C PHE A 35 -0.98 5.98 -6.88
N PHE A 36 0.19 6.55 -6.62
CA PHE A 36 0.38 8.01 -6.62
C PHE A 36 0.62 8.58 -8.03
N ASP A 37 1.37 7.86 -8.88
CA ASP A 37 1.94 8.44 -10.10
C ASP A 37 1.51 7.74 -11.40
N ASN A 38 0.87 6.55 -11.39
CA ASN A 38 0.63 5.64 -12.55
C ASN A 38 1.89 5.17 -13.27
N ILE A 39 3.03 5.09 -12.61
CA ILE A 39 4.28 4.80 -13.32
C ILE A 39 4.21 3.46 -14.07
N ALA A 40 3.48 2.47 -13.57
CA ALA A 40 3.33 1.16 -14.19
C ALA A 40 2.18 1.08 -15.21
N GLN A 41 1.29 2.08 -15.26
CA GLN A 41 0.13 2.14 -16.18
C GLN A 41 -0.71 0.84 -16.17
N CYS A 42 -0.77 0.18 -15.02
CA CYS A 42 -1.51 -1.05 -14.83
C CYS A 42 -3.01 -0.78 -14.65
N THR A 43 -3.40 0.47 -14.39
CA THR A 43 -4.79 0.90 -14.31
C THR A 43 -5.04 2.28 -14.93
N ASN A 44 -6.27 2.48 -15.40
CA ASN A 44 -6.77 3.78 -15.86
C ASN A 44 -7.48 4.56 -14.75
N GLU A 45 -7.81 3.90 -13.63
CA GLU A 45 -8.46 4.54 -12.51
C GLU A 45 -7.45 5.33 -11.69
N ARG A 46 -7.79 6.58 -11.31
CA ARG A 46 -6.95 7.40 -10.42
C ARG A 46 -7.60 7.61 -9.06
N PRO A 47 -6.83 7.55 -7.96
CA PRO A 47 -7.37 7.95 -6.67
C PRO A 47 -7.67 9.45 -6.68
N ASN A 48 -8.80 9.83 -6.06
CA ASN A 48 -9.10 11.24 -5.83
C ASN A 48 -8.22 11.82 -4.71
N ARG A 49 -8.25 13.14 -4.55
CA ARG A 49 -7.46 13.86 -3.54
C ARG A 49 -7.65 13.33 -2.12
N THR A 50 -8.89 13.10 -1.70
CA THR A 50 -9.21 12.58 -0.35
C THR A 50 -8.60 11.20 -0.12
N THR A 51 -8.59 10.36 -1.15
CA THR A 51 -8.01 9.01 -1.11
C THR A 51 -6.48 9.08 -1.00
N ILE A 52 -5.85 10.01 -1.73
CA ILE A 52 -4.41 10.27 -1.63
C ILE A 52 -4.03 10.75 -0.23
N GLU A 53 -4.79 11.69 0.34
CA GLU A 53 -4.56 12.22 1.69
C GLU A 53 -4.68 11.11 2.75
N LEU A 54 -5.73 10.29 2.67
CA LEU A 54 -5.93 9.14 3.56
C LEU A 54 -4.74 8.17 3.57
N VAL A 55 -4.26 7.78 2.39
CA VAL A 55 -3.13 6.84 2.26
C VAL A 55 -1.82 7.50 2.73
N THR A 56 -1.63 8.78 2.43
CA THR A 56 -0.47 9.56 2.89
C THR A 56 -0.41 9.63 4.42
N ASP A 57 -1.54 9.84 5.07
CA ASP A 57 -1.62 9.88 6.54
C ASP A 57 -1.33 8.51 7.16
N ALA A 58 -1.79 7.43 6.53
CA ALA A 58 -1.49 6.07 6.98
C ALA A 58 0.02 5.73 6.82
N ILE A 59 0.66 6.19 5.75
CA ILE A 59 2.13 6.08 5.59
C ILE A 59 2.86 6.81 6.71
N LYS A 60 2.49 8.08 6.99
CA LYS A 60 3.12 8.88 8.06
C LYS A 60 2.98 8.25 9.45
N GLN A 61 1.90 7.51 9.68
CA GLN A 61 1.62 6.83 10.96
C GLN A 61 2.28 5.45 11.08
N GLY A 62 2.93 4.98 10.00
CA GLY A 62 3.54 3.66 9.92
C GLY A 62 2.54 2.51 9.73
N ASP A 63 1.31 2.82 9.33
CA ASP A 63 0.27 1.83 9.09
C ASP A 63 0.36 1.22 7.69
N ILE A 64 0.93 1.96 6.74
CA ILE A 64 1.32 1.45 5.42
C ILE A 64 2.84 1.53 5.33
N THR A 65 3.47 0.39 5.11
CA THR A 65 4.92 0.24 4.96
C THR A 65 5.25 -0.46 3.64
N TRP A 66 6.52 -0.49 3.27
CA TRP A 66 6.96 -1.17 2.06
C TRP A 66 8.28 -1.89 2.24
N HIS A 67 8.53 -2.87 1.38
CA HIS A 67 9.82 -3.54 1.32
C HIS A 67 10.94 -2.55 0.99
N ALA A 68 12.05 -2.62 1.73
CA ALA A 68 13.17 -1.68 1.60
C ALA A 68 13.87 -1.75 0.23
N HIS A 69 13.82 -2.91 -0.43
CA HIS A 69 14.45 -3.15 -1.72
C HIS A 69 13.42 -3.66 -2.73
N ALA A 70 13.76 -3.48 -4.01
CA ALA A 70 13.01 -4.11 -5.09
C ALA A 70 13.01 -5.62 -4.86
N PHE A 71 11.80 -6.20 -4.80
CA PHE A 71 11.65 -7.64 -4.68
C PHE A 71 11.84 -8.25 -6.06
N SER A 72 12.96 -8.94 -6.27
CA SER A 72 13.14 -9.82 -7.42
C SER A 72 12.72 -11.22 -7.01
N MET A 73 11.62 -11.71 -7.58
CA MET A 73 11.38 -13.16 -7.58
C MET A 73 12.30 -13.77 -8.61
N PHE A 74 13.42 -14.33 -8.16
CA PHE A 74 14.13 -15.31 -8.97
C PHE A 74 13.23 -16.53 -9.08
N ILE A 75 12.57 -16.69 -10.21
CA ILE A 75 11.87 -17.92 -10.55
C ILE A 75 12.96 -18.84 -11.11
N PRO A 76 13.41 -19.89 -10.39
CA PRO A 76 14.28 -20.88 -11.01
C PRO A 76 13.48 -21.47 -12.18
N MET A 77 13.94 -21.20 -13.39
CA MET A 77 13.41 -21.92 -14.55
C MET A 77 13.75 -23.39 -14.30
N MET A 78 12.72 -24.25 -14.16
CA MET A 78 12.97 -25.68 -14.18
C MET A 78 13.48 -26.01 -15.58
N ASP A 79 14.75 -26.36 -15.66
CA ASP A 79 15.34 -26.95 -16.87
C ASP A 79 14.49 -28.17 -17.26
N LYS A 80 14.11 -28.22 -18.55
CA LYS A 80 13.30 -29.29 -19.12
C LYS A 80 14.06 -30.62 -19.17
#